data_AF-A0A2R2ZJM8-F1
#
_entry.id   AF-A0A2R2ZJM8-F1
#
_cell.length_a   1.000
_cell.length_b   1.000
_cell.length_c   1.000
_cell.angle_alpha   90.00
_cell.angle_beta   90.00
_cell.angle_gamma   90.00
#
_symmetry.space_group_name_H-M   'P 1'
#
loop_
_entity.id
_entity.type
_entity.pdbx_description
1 polymer ?
#
loop_
_entity_poly.entity_id
_entity_poly.type
_entity_poly.pdbx_seq_one_letter_code
_entity_poly.pdbx_strand_id
1 'polypeptide(L)'
;MAKLKFLYFMDYEDGEIARVETSDDGGLEIPFNIFIDNADEYTDAKEGSCAIDICGVGSDIRIFNSEEDYCKDEKNKMASISMIPMGTFPANNDWEHFEQSPHILFSGRVLDVEWNPSAKSDEPNCDIVVETLGFTFNLYLRYDGTVNVGNIVHGIAWMFGNMVMD
;
A
#
# COMPACT_ATOMS: atom_id res chain seq x y z
N MET A 1 -11.05 -6.81 7.92
CA MET A 1 -9.66 -7.09 7.48
C MET A 1 -9.74 -7.59 6.06
N ALA A 2 -9.03 -6.96 5.12
CA ALA A 2 -8.88 -7.50 3.78
C ALA A 2 -8.26 -8.89 3.89
N LYS A 3 -8.84 -9.89 3.24
CA LYS A 3 -8.23 -11.22 3.21
C LYS A 3 -7.15 -11.17 2.15
N LEU A 4 -5.90 -11.37 2.56
CA LEU A 4 -4.79 -11.44 1.63
C LEU A 4 -4.54 -12.90 1.28
N LYS A 5 -4.17 -13.15 0.03
CA LYS A 5 -3.68 -14.44 -0.41
C LYS A 5 -2.20 -14.29 -0.75
N PHE A 6 -1.36 -14.95 0.03
CA PHE A 6 0.05 -15.10 -0.28
C PHE A 6 0.20 -16.05 -1.48
N LEU A 7 1.08 -15.68 -2.41
CA LEU A 7 1.45 -16.53 -3.53
C LEU A 7 2.86 -17.09 -3.33
N TYR A 8 3.88 -16.25 -3.41
CA TYR A 8 5.27 -16.70 -3.28
C TYR A 8 6.20 -15.52 -2.94
N PHE A 9 7.40 -15.84 -2.45
CA PHE A 9 8.49 -14.89 -2.26
C PHE A 9 9.35 -14.77 -3.53
N MET A 10 10.01 -13.62 -3.68
CA MET A 10 11.01 -13.36 -4.70
C MET A 10 12.18 -12.58 -4.07
N ASP A 11 13.39 -12.88 -4.53
CA ASP A 11 14.58 -12.10 -4.20
C ASP A 11 14.42 -10.64 -4.64
N TYR A 12 14.84 -9.72 -3.78
CA TYR A 12 14.85 -8.27 -4.01
C TYR A 12 16.14 -7.67 -3.42
N GLU A 13 16.54 -6.48 -3.88
CA GLU A 13 17.86 -5.89 -3.62
C GLU A 13 18.36 -6.03 -2.17
N ASP A 14 17.46 -5.76 -1.21
CA ASP A 14 17.74 -5.74 0.22
C ASP A 14 16.97 -6.81 1.02
N GLY A 15 16.44 -7.86 0.38
CA GLY A 15 15.71 -8.93 1.06
C GLY A 15 14.76 -9.70 0.14
N GLU A 16 13.56 -10.00 0.63
CA GLU A 16 12.53 -10.68 -0.15
C GLU A 16 11.26 -9.82 -0.21
N ILE A 17 10.60 -9.83 -1.37
CA ILE A 17 9.24 -9.32 -1.51
C ILE A 17 8.28 -10.49 -1.64
N ALA A 18 7.13 -10.39 -1.02
CA ALA A 18 6.03 -11.30 -1.22
C ALA A 18 5.12 -10.80 -2.34
N ARG A 19 4.70 -11.74 -3.18
CA ARG A 19 3.58 -11.57 -4.08
C ARG A 19 2.29 -11.89 -3.32
N VAL A 20 1.37 -10.93 -3.27
CA VAL A 20 0.08 -11.08 -2.58
C VAL A 20 -1.07 -10.64 -3.47
N GLU A 21 -2.27 -11.12 -3.18
CA GLU A 21 -3.49 -10.75 -3.87
C GLU A 21 -4.55 -10.34 -2.84
N THR A 22 -5.19 -9.19 -3.06
CA THR A 22 -6.35 -8.80 -2.25
C THR A 22 -7.51 -9.73 -2.58
N SER A 23 -8.25 -10.19 -1.58
CA SER A 23 -9.56 -10.80 -1.79
C SER A 23 -10.58 -10.05 -0.95
N ASP A 24 -11.50 -9.37 -1.62
CA ASP A 24 -12.71 -8.85 -1.01
C ASP A 24 -13.87 -9.81 -1.20
N ASP A 25 -14.94 -9.65 -0.42
CA ASP A 25 -16.15 -10.47 -0.55
C ASP A 25 -16.89 -10.22 -1.89
N GLY A 26 -16.44 -9.24 -2.68
CA GLY A 26 -16.93 -8.89 -4.03
C GLY A 26 -16.18 -9.59 -5.18
N GLY A 27 -15.11 -10.33 -4.89
CA GLY A 27 -14.31 -11.05 -5.88
C GLY A 27 -13.31 -10.19 -6.64
N LEU A 28 -12.96 -9.00 -6.14
CA LEU A 28 -11.91 -8.17 -6.74
C LEU A 28 -10.52 -8.65 -6.27
N GLU A 29 -9.78 -9.21 -7.21
CA GLU A 29 -8.42 -9.73 -7.01
C GLU A 29 -7.40 -8.75 -7.59
N ILE A 30 -6.79 -7.92 -6.73
CA ILE A 30 -5.70 -7.01 -7.12
C ILE A 30 -4.40 -7.59 -6.59
N PRO A 31 -3.53 -8.11 -7.47
CA PRO A 31 -2.25 -8.60 -7.05
C PRO A 31 -1.25 -7.45 -6.88
N PHE A 32 -0.44 -7.47 -5.82
CA PHE A 32 0.62 -6.49 -5.61
C PHE A 32 1.82 -7.15 -4.91
N ASN A 33 2.95 -6.45 -4.93
CA ASN A 33 4.14 -6.88 -4.23
C ASN A 33 4.27 -6.07 -2.94
N ILE A 34 4.81 -6.69 -1.89
CA ILE A 34 5.06 -6.07 -0.59
C ILE A 34 6.37 -6.59 -0.03
N PHE A 35 7.18 -5.71 0.58
CA PHE A 35 8.36 -6.14 1.32
C PHE A 35 7.94 -6.80 2.65
N ILE A 36 8.46 -7.98 2.96
CA ILE A 36 8.13 -8.68 4.22
C ILE A 36 9.38 -8.73 5.10
N ASP A 37 9.35 -8.02 6.21
CA ASP A 37 10.51 -7.87 7.10
C ASP A 37 10.91 -9.20 7.76
N ASN A 38 9.94 -10.08 8.00
CA ASN A 38 10.13 -11.40 8.61
C ASN A 38 9.97 -12.56 7.60
N ALA A 39 10.36 -12.35 6.33
CA ALA A 39 10.25 -13.36 5.28
C ALA A 39 11.04 -14.64 5.60
N ASP A 40 12.16 -14.51 6.31
CA ASP A 40 13.03 -15.59 6.76
C ASP A 40 12.35 -16.56 7.74
N GLU A 41 11.32 -16.12 8.45
CA GLU A 41 10.48 -16.98 9.29
C GLU A 41 9.51 -17.86 8.46
N TYR A 42 9.36 -17.57 7.17
CA TYR A 42 8.32 -18.12 6.29
C TYR A 42 8.86 -18.67 4.96
N THR A 43 10.13 -19.04 4.89
CA THR A 43 10.76 -19.56 3.65
C THR A 43 10.03 -20.76 3.03
N ASP A 44 9.33 -21.56 3.85
CA ASP A 44 8.55 -22.73 3.41
C ASP A 44 7.03 -22.45 3.28
N ALA A 45 6.62 -21.18 3.34
CA ALA A 45 5.22 -20.79 3.22
C ALA A 45 4.63 -21.25 1.88
N LYS A 46 3.40 -21.77 1.94
CA LYS A 46 2.65 -22.22 0.76
C LYS A 46 1.63 -21.16 0.36
N GLU A 47 1.30 -21.13 -0.92
CA GLU A 47 0.18 -20.35 -1.44
C GLU A 47 -1.08 -20.55 -0.58
N GLY A 48 -1.71 -19.46 -0.17
CA GLY A 48 -2.88 -19.54 0.70
C GLY A 48 -3.28 -18.22 1.32
N SER A 49 -4.37 -18.23 2.06
CA SER A 49 -4.79 -17.07 2.86
C SER A 49 -3.74 -16.74 3.91
N CYS A 50 -3.43 -15.46 4.06
CA CYS A 50 -2.49 -14.95 5.06
C CYS A 50 -3.05 -13.68 5.72
N ALA A 51 -2.54 -13.38 6.90
CA ALA A 51 -2.63 -12.06 7.49
C ALA A 51 -1.27 -11.38 7.36
N ILE A 52 -1.29 -10.12 6.91
CA ILE A 52 -0.10 -9.28 6.84
C ILE A 52 -0.49 -7.96 7.46
N ASP A 53 0.31 -7.49 8.41
CA ASP A 53 0.21 -6.11 8.88
C ASP A 53 0.93 -5.22 7.88
N ILE A 54 0.18 -4.38 7.18
CA ILE A 54 0.69 -3.63 6.03
C ILE A 54 0.88 -2.17 6.39
N CYS A 55 2.08 -1.72 6.12
CA CYS A 55 2.53 -0.35 6.25
C CYS A 55 2.97 0.21 4.90
N GLY A 56 2.90 1.52 4.77
CA GLY A 56 3.29 2.27 3.59
C GLY A 56 4.13 3.48 3.97
N VAL A 57 5.24 3.73 3.27
CA VAL A 57 5.94 5.04 3.33
C VAL A 57 5.44 5.89 2.17
N GLY A 58 4.83 7.03 2.48
CA GLY A 58 4.22 7.92 1.49
C GLY A 58 5.21 8.80 0.74
N SER A 59 5.04 8.88 -0.58
CA SER A 59 5.69 9.84 -1.49
C SER A 59 4.64 10.57 -2.33
N ASP A 60 4.92 11.83 -2.68
CA ASP A 60 4.05 12.67 -3.52
C ASP A 60 2.60 12.76 -3.00
N ILE A 61 2.46 12.74 -1.67
CA ILE A 61 1.15 12.71 -1.03
C ILE A 61 0.43 14.05 -1.18
N ARG A 62 -0.82 13.96 -1.64
CA ARG A 62 -1.79 15.05 -1.70
C ARG A 62 -3.05 14.65 -0.96
N ILE A 63 -3.60 15.59 -0.19
CA ILE A 63 -4.75 15.37 0.66
C ILE A 63 -5.84 16.36 0.27
N PHE A 64 -7.04 15.83 0.10
CA PHE A 64 -8.22 16.55 -0.37
C PHE A 64 -9.32 16.43 0.67
N ASN A 65 -10.06 17.50 0.91
CA ASN A 65 -11.04 17.51 2.01
C ASN A 65 -12.21 16.56 1.75
N SER A 66 -12.53 16.30 0.49
CA SER A 66 -13.68 15.52 0.05
C SER A 66 -13.45 14.88 -1.32
N GLU A 67 -14.30 13.92 -1.68
CA GLU A 67 -14.34 13.37 -3.05
C GLU A 67 -14.69 14.43 -4.10
N GLU A 68 -15.54 15.40 -3.75
CA GLU A 68 -15.90 16.49 -4.65
C GLU A 68 -14.68 17.35 -4.99
N ASP A 69 -13.87 17.68 -3.97
CA ASP A 69 -12.64 18.44 -4.17
C ASP A 69 -11.60 17.64 -4.95
N TYR A 70 -11.51 16.33 -4.69
CA TYR A 70 -10.64 15.44 -5.45
C TYR A 70 -10.99 15.39 -6.94
N CYS A 71 -12.29 15.25 -7.26
CA CYS A 71 -12.78 15.17 -8.64
C CYS A 71 -12.62 16.48 -9.44
N LYS A 72 -12.46 17.61 -8.76
CA LYS A 72 -12.20 18.92 -9.40
C LYS A 72 -10.73 19.11 -9.78
N ASP A 73 -9.81 18.29 -9.28
CA ASP A 73 -8.39 18.39 -9.64
C ASP A 73 -8.15 17.89 -11.06
N GLU A 74 -8.03 18.82 -12.01
CA GLU A 74 -7.80 18.51 -13.44
C GLU A 74 -6.52 17.70 -13.71
N LYS A 75 -5.58 17.70 -12.76
CA LYS A 75 -4.35 16.90 -12.86
C LYS A 75 -4.57 15.44 -12.48
N ASN A 76 -5.62 15.13 -11.72
CA ASN A 76 -5.94 13.77 -11.30
C ASN A 76 -6.94 13.13 -12.26
N LYS A 77 -6.64 11.90 -12.66
CA LYS A 77 -7.54 11.09 -13.52
C LYS A 77 -7.93 9.76 -12.91
N MET A 78 -7.48 9.49 -11.69
CA MET A 78 -7.89 8.30 -10.94
C MET A 78 -9.26 8.55 -10.30
N ALA A 79 -9.98 7.48 -10.01
CA ALA A 79 -11.16 7.55 -9.13
C ALA A 79 -10.73 7.98 -7.72
N SER A 80 -11.66 8.50 -6.91
CA SER A 80 -11.38 8.89 -5.51
C SER A 80 -10.92 7.73 -4.64
N ILE A 81 -11.31 6.50 -5.01
CA ILE A 81 -10.87 5.24 -4.44
C ILE A 81 -10.30 4.38 -5.58
N SER A 82 -8.99 4.21 -5.60
CA SER A 82 -8.30 3.46 -6.65
C SER A 82 -6.93 3.01 -6.17
N MET A 83 -6.46 1.89 -6.72
CA MET A 83 -5.13 1.37 -6.43
C MET A 83 -4.56 0.77 -7.71
N ILE A 84 -3.32 1.13 -8.02
CA ILE A 84 -2.56 0.63 -9.14
C ILE A 84 -1.21 0.17 -8.59
N PRO A 85 -0.98 -1.14 -8.44
CA PRO A 85 0.33 -1.68 -8.15
C PRO A 85 1.32 -1.26 -9.24
N MET A 86 2.47 -0.75 -8.82
CA MET A 86 3.56 -0.30 -9.69
C MET A 86 4.68 -1.34 -9.69
N GLY A 87 5.45 -1.40 -10.77
CA GLY A 87 6.26 -2.59 -11.09
C GLY A 87 5.42 -3.53 -11.96
N THR A 88 5.61 -3.44 -13.27
CA THR A 88 4.68 -3.98 -14.28
C THR A 88 4.58 -5.48 -14.19
N PHE A 89 3.40 -6.06 -13.97
CA PHE A 89 3.16 -7.48 -14.24
C PHE A 89 3.70 -7.86 -15.63
N PRO A 90 4.40 -9.00 -15.78
CA PRO A 90 4.92 -9.36 -17.09
C PRO A 90 3.75 -9.65 -18.03
N ALA A 91 3.68 -8.92 -19.14
CA ALA A 91 2.75 -9.25 -20.24
C ALA A 91 3.29 -10.40 -21.11
N ASN A 92 4.54 -10.81 -20.88
CA ASN A 92 5.34 -11.72 -21.71
C ASN A 92 6.44 -12.40 -20.88
N ASN A 93 7.01 -13.50 -21.40
CA ASN A 93 8.01 -14.34 -20.72
C ASN A 93 9.43 -13.71 -20.71
N ASP A 94 9.56 -12.39 -20.60
CA ASP A 94 10.87 -11.72 -20.55
C ASP A 94 11.20 -11.29 -19.13
N TRP A 95 11.62 -12.28 -18.34
CA TRP A 95 11.81 -12.19 -16.88
C TRP A 95 13.19 -11.66 -16.48
N GLU A 96 14.15 -11.57 -17.42
CA GLU A 96 15.55 -11.21 -17.14
C GLU A 96 15.81 -9.69 -17.00
N HIS A 97 14.84 -8.84 -17.36
CA HIS A 97 14.94 -7.37 -17.30
C HIS A 97 13.84 -6.73 -16.45
N PHE A 98 13.28 -7.51 -15.54
CA PHE A 98 12.08 -7.14 -14.80
C PHE A 98 12.39 -6.31 -13.55
N GLU A 99 11.77 -5.13 -13.42
CA GLU A 99 11.86 -4.30 -12.21
C GLU A 99 10.62 -4.56 -11.33
N GLN A 100 10.75 -5.48 -10.37
CA GLN A 100 9.75 -5.68 -9.33
C GLN A 100 9.74 -4.46 -8.42
N SER A 101 8.55 -4.05 -8.00
CA SER A 101 8.40 -2.91 -7.10
C SER A 101 7.30 -3.18 -6.08
N PRO A 102 7.54 -2.95 -4.79
CA PRO A 102 6.49 -3.01 -3.77
C PRO A 102 5.72 -1.68 -3.69
N HIS A 103 5.68 -0.89 -4.76
CA HIS A 103 5.01 0.40 -4.76
C HIS A 103 3.57 0.29 -5.23
N ILE A 104 2.72 1.16 -4.69
CA ILE A 104 1.37 1.41 -5.21
C ILE A 104 1.21 2.88 -5.54
N LEU A 105 0.55 3.18 -6.65
CA LEU A 105 -0.10 4.47 -6.89
C LEU A 105 -1.54 4.33 -6.43
N PHE A 106 -1.99 5.18 -5.51
CA PHE A 106 -3.28 5.00 -4.87
C PHE A 106 -4.02 6.31 -4.67
N SER A 107 -5.33 6.16 -4.56
CA SER A 107 -6.24 7.09 -3.93
C SER A 107 -7.14 6.32 -2.96
N GLY A 108 -7.39 6.91 -1.80
CA GLY A 108 -8.11 6.23 -0.73
C GLY A 108 -8.71 7.21 0.26
N ARG A 109 -9.57 6.69 1.14
CA ARG A 109 -10.19 7.45 2.22
C ARG A 109 -9.42 7.25 3.51
N VAL A 110 -9.18 8.33 4.23
CA VAL A 110 -8.61 8.30 5.57
C VAL A 110 -9.65 7.78 6.56
N LEU A 111 -9.32 6.70 7.26
CA LEU A 111 -10.13 6.09 8.31
C LEU A 111 -9.73 6.53 9.70
N ASP A 112 -8.43 6.74 9.93
CA ASP A 112 -7.89 7.16 11.21
C ASP A 112 -6.64 8.04 11.01
N VAL A 113 -6.33 8.87 12.00
CA VAL A 113 -5.21 9.82 11.96
C VAL A 113 -4.55 9.92 13.33
N GLU A 114 -3.26 9.63 13.38
CA GLU A 114 -2.41 9.84 14.53
C GLU A 114 -1.28 10.83 14.20
N TRP A 115 -1.14 11.86 15.05
CA TRP A 115 -0.11 12.88 14.90
C TRP A 115 1.00 12.69 15.92
N ASN A 116 2.25 12.71 15.46
CA ASN A 116 3.42 12.77 16.33
C ASN A 116 4.04 14.17 16.29
N PRO A 117 3.68 15.07 17.24
CA PRO A 117 4.23 16.43 17.28
C PRO A 117 5.71 16.48 17.69
N SER A 118 6.28 15.36 18.15
CA SER A 118 7.68 15.26 18.57
C SER A 118 8.61 14.70 17.48
N ALA A 119 8.08 14.37 16.30
CA ALA A 119 8.85 13.82 15.18
C ALA A 119 9.93 14.81 14.69
N LYS A 120 11.14 14.29 14.44
CA LYS A 120 12.23 15.08 13.83
C LYS A 120 11.91 15.43 12.38
N SER A 121 12.71 16.32 11.77
CA SER A 121 12.48 16.81 10.41
C SER A 121 12.52 15.74 9.32
N ASP A 122 13.26 14.67 9.57
CA ASP A 122 13.47 13.50 8.69
C ASP A 122 12.56 12.32 9.06
N GLU A 123 11.75 12.45 10.10
CA GLU A 123 10.83 11.41 10.57
C GLU A 123 9.39 11.72 10.11
N PRO A 124 8.57 10.69 9.84
CA PRO A 124 7.14 10.86 9.63
C PRO A 124 6.50 11.48 10.89
N ASN A 125 5.64 12.47 10.69
CA ASN A 125 4.92 13.15 11.78
C ASN A 125 3.42 12.84 11.80
N CYS A 126 2.95 12.08 10.80
CA CYS A 126 1.57 11.70 10.61
C CYS A 126 1.52 10.22 10.21
N ASP A 127 0.72 9.46 10.94
CA ASP A 127 0.34 8.10 10.59
C ASP A 127 -1.16 8.09 10.32
N ILE A 128 -1.57 7.58 9.16
CA ILE A 128 -2.97 7.52 8.79
C ILE A 128 -3.35 6.12 8.32
N VAL A 129 -4.52 5.67 8.73
CA VAL A 129 -5.12 4.44 8.20
C VAL A 129 -5.86 4.79 6.91
N VAL A 130 -5.49 4.19 5.80
CA VAL A 130 -6.10 4.45 4.49
C VAL A 130 -6.89 3.24 4.02
N GLU A 131 -8.15 3.45 3.65
CA GLU A 131 -8.97 2.50 2.92
C GLU A 131 -8.95 2.82 1.42
N THR A 132 -8.58 1.84 0.61
CA THR A 132 -8.84 1.83 -0.84
C THR A 132 -9.59 0.55 -1.21
N LEU A 133 -9.69 0.18 -2.49
CA LEU A 133 -10.39 -0.97 -3.08
C LEU A 133 -10.39 -2.27 -2.23
N GLY A 134 -11.21 -2.34 -1.18
CA GLY A 134 -11.23 -3.45 -0.22
C GLY A 134 -9.95 -3.65 0.59
N PHE A 135 -9.03 -2.68 0.58
CA PHE A 135 -7.68 -2.77 1.13
C PHE A 135 -7.44 -1.69 2.17
N THR A 136 -6.82 -2.04 3.30
CA THR A 136 -6.50 -1.09 4.38
C THR A 136 -5.05 -1.22 4.79
N PHE A 137 -4.35 -0.10 4.94
CA PHE A 137 -2.96 -0.07 5.39
C PHE A 137 -2.66 1.20 6.20
N ASN A 138 -1.63 1.13 7.05
CA ASN A 138 -1.08 2.29 7.74
C ASN A 138 -0.15 3.04 6.79
N LEU A 139 -0.31 4.35 6.63
CA LEU A 139 0.51 5.20 5.79
C LEU A 139 1.28 6.18 6.66
N TYR A 140 2.60 5.98 6.73
CA TYR A 140 3.53 6.90 7.36
C TYR A 140 3.94 7.99 6.37
N LEU A 141 3.74 9.24 6.76
CA LEU A 141 4.11 10.38 5.94
C LEU A 141 4.55 11.56 6.80
N ARG A 142 5.31 12.45 6.17
CA ARG A 142 5.55 13.79 6.70
C ARG A 142 4.59 14.77 6.04
N TYR A 143 3.78 15.45 6.84
CA TYR A 143 2.78 16.39 6.35
C TYR A 143 2.69 17.61 7.28
N ASP A 144 2.73 18.80 6.69
CA ASP A 144 2.64 20.06 7.44
C ASP A 144 1.21 20.65 7.46
N GLY A 145 0.30 20.06 6.67
CA GLY A 145 -1.11 20.46 6.61
C GLY A 145 -1.97 19.75 7.65
N THR A 146 -3.29 19.90 7.52
CA THR A 146 -4.26 19.17 8.34
C THR A 146 -4.76 17.94 7.59
N VAL A 147 -4.88 16.83 8.32
CA VAL A 147 -5.49 15.59 7.85
C VAL A 147 -6.59 15.20 8.81
N ASN A 148 -7.74 14.84 8.28
CA ASN A 148 -8.91 14.42 9.05
C ASN A 148 -9.47 13.11 8.48
N VAL A 149 -10.13 12.35 9.34
CA VAL A 149 -10.95 11.21 8.93
C VAL A 149 -11.96 11.65 7.86
N GLY A 150 -12.09 10.84 6.80
CA GLY A 150 -12.94 11.11 5.65
C GLY A 150 -12.28 11.91 4.52
N ASN A 151 -11.08 12.47 4.73
CA ASN A 151 -10.32 13.07 3.63
C ASN A 151 -9.95 12.01 2.58
N ILE A 152 -9.74 12.48 1.35
CA ILE A 152 -9.19 11.65 0.27
C ILE A 152 -7.69 11.91 0.19
N VAL A 153 -6.91 10.84 0.28
CA VAL A 153 -5.47 10.86 0.07
C VAL A 153 -5.15 10.30 -1.30
N HIS A 154 -4.17 10.89 -1.98
CA HIS A 154 -3.62 10.38 -3.24
C HIS A 154 -2.12 10.55 -3.22
N GLY A 155 -1.40 9.48 -3.49
CA GLY A 155 0.02 9.55 -3.80
C GLY A 155 0.59 8.18 -4.14
N ILE A 156 1.88 8.04 -3.91
CA ILE A 156 2.61 6.79 -4.06
C ILE A 156 2.97 6.29 -2.66
N ALA A 157 2.91 4.97 -2.45
CA ALA A 157 3.39 4.36 -1.21
C ALA A 157 4.31 3.18 -1.53
N TRP A 158 5.44 3.10 -0.83
CA TRP A 158 6.24 1.88 -0.73
C TRP A 158 5.61 0.96 0.32
N MET A 159 5.22 -0.25 -0.05
CA MET A 159 4.54 -1.20 0.82
C MET A 159 5.53 -2.14 1.51
N PHE A 160 5.40 -2.26 2.82
CA PHE A 160 6.17 -3.17 3.64
C PHE A 160 5.32 -3.70 4.80
N GLY A 161 5.75 -4.76 5.47
CA GLY A 161 4.97 -5.32 6.56
C GLY A 161 5.54 -6.59 7.15
N ASN A 162 4.79 -7.17 8.08
CA ASN A 162 5.09 -8.45 8.69
C ASN A 162 3.99 -9.45 8.37
N MET A 163 4.38 -10.67 7.98
CA MET A 163 3.43 -11.77 7.88
C MET A 163 3.09 -12.25 9.29
N VAL A 164 1.79 -12.35 9.58
CA VAL A 164 1.24 -12.77 10.86
C VAL A 164 0.55 -14.12 10.64
N MET A 165 1.04 -15.15 11.30
CA MET A 165 0.33 -16.43 11.39
C MET A 165 -0.48 -16.49 12.67
N ASP A 166 -1.68 -17.07 12.57
CA ASP A 166 -2.48 -17.49 13.73
C ASP A 166 -1.83 -18.68 14.48
#